data_AF-A0AB73FB11-F1
#
_entry.id   AF-A0AB73FB11-F1
#
_cell.length_a   1.000
_cell.length_b   1.000
_cell.length_c   1.000
_cell.angle_alpha   90.00
_cell.angle_beta   90.00
_cell.angle_gamma   90.00
#
_symmetry.space_group_name_H-M   'P 1'
#
loop_
_entity.id
_entity.type
_entity.pdbx_description
1 polymer ?
#
loop_
_entity_poly.entity_id
_entity_poly.type
_entity_poly.pdbx_seq_one_letter_code
_entity_poly.pdbx_strand_id
1 'polypeptide(L)'
;MMKNFFKENIYKVWLFLYKFLKIQDFEYRGLTKGEVNIAKTVFRDLINYDDVKIFNIPYLPWQPKNILRAPNGRLFVNKEIFCKDYSQCSIAMQGVFIHELTHVLQYQKHTNVVVRGFVLQSAYYLSFKKYNPYKYKLIKGKQFEQYNIEQQGDIARDIFFEKIPNIIIRS
;
A
#
# COMPACT_ATOMS: atom_id res chain seq x y z
N MET A 1 3.69 -13.66 -48.31
CA MET A 1 5.00 -13.93 -47.65
C MET A 1 5.37 -12.86 -46.61
N MET A 2 5.38 -11.56 -46.97
CA MET A 2 5.75 -10.46 -46.05
C MET A 2 4.83 -10.29 -44.81
N LYS A 3 3.52 -10.55 -44.95
CA LYS A 3 2.56 -10.49 -43.82
C LYS A 3 2.84 -11.53 -42.73
N ASN A 4 3.38 -12.70 -43.06
CA ASN A 4 3.71 -13.74 -42.07
C ASN A 4 5.02 -13.42 -41.33
N PHE A 5 5.99 -12.81 -41.99
CA PHE A 5 7.26 -12.40 -41.37
C PHE A 5 7.08 -11.33 -40.29
N PHE A 6 6.30 -10.28 -40.57
CA PHE A 6 5.96 -9.26 -39.57
C PHE A 6 5.15 -9.84 -38.40
N LYS A 7 4.19 -10.72 -38.69
CA LYS A 7 3.34 -11.35 -37.67
C LYS A 7 4.17 -12.28 -36.76
N GLU A 8 5.08 -13.08 -37.30
CA GLU A 8 5.99 -13.91 -36.52
C GLU A 8 6.99 -13.10 -35.68
N ASN A 9 7.52 -11.99 -36.20
CA ASN A 9 8.40 -11.13 -35.42
C ASN A 9 7.64 -10.43 -34.28
N ILE A 10 6.39 -10.01 -34.51
CA ILE A 10 5.51 -9.48 -33.46
C ILE A 10 5.26 -10.55 -32.40
N TYR A 11 4.94 -11.79 -32.77
CA TYR A 11 4.74 -12.89 -31.81
C TYR A 11 6.01 -13.18 -31.01
N LYS A 12 7.20 -13.18 -31.63
CA LYS A 12 8.47 -13.37 -30.92
C LYS A 12 8.76 -12.23 -29.93
N VAL A 13 8.51 -10.98 -30.33
CA VAL A 13 8.63 -9.81 -29.44
C VAL A 13 7.61 -9.89 -28.30
N TRP A 14 6.37 -10.27 -28.59
CA TRP A 14 5.33 -10.44 -27.57
C TRP A 14 5.67 -11.57 -26.59
N LEU A 15 6.13 -12.72 -27.09
CA LEU A 15 6.55 -13.85 -26.27
C LEU A 15 7.79 -13.50 -25.42
N PHE A 16 8.73 -12.72 -25.99
CA PHE A 16 9.87 -12.18 -25.27
C PHE A 16 9.43 -11.24 -24.16
N LEU A 17 8.58 -10.25 -24.45
CA LEU A 17 8.06 -9.31 -23.46
C LEU A 17 7.24 -10.02 -22.37
N TYR A 18 6.40 -10.99 -22.74
CA TYR A 18 5.61 -11.80 -21.81
C TYR A 18 6.50 -12.54 -20.80
N LYS A 19 7.61 -13.14 -21.27
CA LYS A 19 8.60 -13.80 -20.41
C LYS A 19 9.46 -12.79 -19.64
N PHE A 20 9.92 -11.72 -20.29
CA PHE A 20 10.81 -10.72 -19.72
C PHE A 20 10.14 -9.92 -18.60
N LEU A 21 8.90 -9.49 -18.82
CA LEU A 21 8.05 -8.83 -17.83
C LEU A 21 7.41 -9.80 -16.83
N LYS A 22 7.67 -11.11 -16.98
CA LYS A 22 7.12 -12.19 -16.15
C LYS A 22 5.60 -12.09 -16.00
N ILE A 23 4.88 -11.81 -17.08
CA ILE A 23 3.41 -11.62 -17.04
C ILE A 23 2.70 -12.90 -16.58
N GLN A 24 3.25 -14.06 -16.92
CA GLN A 24 2.76 -15.38 -16.46
C GLN A 24 2.71 -15.54 -14.93
N ASP A 25 3.50 -14.75 -14.21
CA ASP A 25 3.66 -14.81 -12.77
C ASP A 25 2.78 -13.79 -12.05
N PHE A 26 2.06 -12.95 -12.79
CA PHE A 26 1.20 -11.92 -12.26
C PHE A 26 -0.06 -12.52 -11.63
N GLU A 27 -0.31 -12.12 -10.40
CA GLU A 27 -1.47 -12.50 -9.62
C GLU A 27 -2.03 -11.26 -8.92
N TYR A 28 -3.35 -11.22 -8.79
CA TYR A 28 -4.02 -10.28 -7.92
C TYR A 28 -5.14 -10.97 -7.17
N ARG A 29 -5.48 -10.43 -5.99
CA ARG A 29 -6.57 -10.95 -5.17
C ARG A 29 -7.26 -9.86 -4.39
N GLY A 30 -8.47 -10.14 -3.91
CA GLY A 30 -9.10 -9.34 -2.86
C GLY A 30 -8.50 -9.64 -1.49
N LEU A 31 -9.01 -8.92 -0.48
CA LEU A 31 -8.69 -9.20 0.91
C LEU A 31 -9.26 -10.56 1.34
N THR A 32 -8.50 -11.27 2.18
CA THR A 32 -8.99 -12.47 2.86
C THR A 32 -9.93 -12.08 4.01
N LYS A 33 -10.70 -13.05 4.52
CA LYS A 33 -11.50 -12.83 5.74
C LYS A 33 -10.61 -12.45 6.93
N GLY A 34 -9.43 -13.05 7.06
CA GLY A 34 -8.45 -12.74 8.11
C GLY A 34 -7.96 -11.30 8.03
N GLU A 35 -7.60 -10.84 6.82
CA GLU A 35 -7.18 -9.47 6.55
C GLU A 35 -8.27 -8.45 6.86
N VAL A 36 -9.52 -8.72 6.44
CA VAL A 36 -10.67 -7.87 6.78
C VAL A 36 -10.86 -7.83 8.30
N ASN A 37 -10.78 -8.96 8.99
CA ASN A 37 -10.97 -9.03 10.43
C ASN A 37 -9.95 -8.16 11.19
N ILE A 38 -8.65 -8.28 10.88
CA ILE A 38 -7.63 -7.46 11.53
C ILE A 38 -7.76 -5.98 11.14
N ALA A 39 -8.20 -5.67 9.91
CA ALA A 39 -8.42 -4.29 9.49
C ALA A 39 -9.61 -3.65 10.22
N LYS A 40 -10.68 -4.42 10.47
CA LYS A 40 -11.88 -3.94 11.17
C LYS A 40 -11.63 -3.56 12.63
N THR A 41 -10.60 -4.11 13.28
CA THR A 41 -10.23 -3.69 14.66
C THR A 41 -9.76 -2.23 14.70
N VAL A 42 -9.20 -1.73 13.59
CA VAL A 42 -8.68 -0.37 13.46
C VAL A 42 -9.66 0.54 12.74
N PHE A 43 -10.12 0.15 11.55
CA PHE A 43 -10.88 1.01 10.65
C PHE A 43 -12.39 0.79 10.71
N ARG A 44 -12.87 -0.24 11.41
CA ARG A 44 -14.29 -0.63 11.44
C ARG A 44 -14.86 -0.73 10.03
N ASP A 45 -15.88 0.06 9.68
CA ASP A 45 -16.49 0.06 8.35
C ASP A 45 -16.10 1.30 7.52
N LEU A 46 -15.01 1.99 7.90
CA LEU A 46 -14.54 3.18 7.19
C LEU A 46 -13.91 2.87 5.82
N ILE A 47 -13.49 1.62 5.61
CA ILE A 47 -12.93 1.15 4.34
C ILE A 47 -13.99 0.27 3.67
N ASN A 48 -14.28 0.52 2.39
CA ASN A 48 -14.94 -0.47 1.55
C ASN A 48 -13.94 -1.58 1.20
N TYR A 49 -13.96 -2.67 1.97
CA TYR A 49 -13.00 -3.76 1.86
C TYR A 49 -13.09 -4.56 0.56
N ASP A 50 -14.29 -4.62 -0.05
CA ASP A 50 -14.52 -5.41 -1.27
C ASP A 50 -13.82 -4.81 -2.50
N ASP A 51 -13.65 -3.48 -2.49
CA ASP A 51 -12.94 -2.73 -3.54
C ASP A 51 -11.42 -2.89 -3.46
N VAL A 52 -10.89 -3.33 -2.33
CA VAL A 52 -9.45 -3.44 -2.11
C VAL A 52 -8.90 -4.66 -2.84
N LYS A 53 -7.84 -4.43 -3.63
CA LYS A 53 -7.11 -5.47 -4.35
C LYS A 53 -5.63 -5.38 -4.05
N ILE A 54 -4.97 -6.53 -3.99
CA ILE A 54 -3.52 -6.67 -3.79
C ILE A 54 -2.92 -7.30 -5.05
N PHE A 55 -1.93 -6.62 -5.62
CA PHE A 55 -1.23 -7.02 -6.84
C PHE A 55 0.20 -7.41 -6.51
N ASN A 56 0.66 -8.56 -6.99
CA ASN A 56 2.01 -9.07 -6.77
C ASN A 56 3.09 -8.43 -7.69
N ILE A 57 2.86 -7.18 -8.09
CA ILE A 57 3.75 -6.37 -8.91
C ILE A 57 4.07 -5.07 -8.16
N PRO A 58 5.32 -4.58 -8.21
CA PRO A 58 5.62 -3.25 -7.69
C PRO A 58 4.88 -2.17 -8.48
N TYR A 59 4.51 -1.07 -7.80
CA TYR A 59 3.87 0.07 -8.44
C TYR A 59 4.86 0.88 -9.30
N LEU A 60 6.13 0.94 -8.86
CA LEU A 60 7.22 1.62 -9.59
C LEU A 60 8.37 0.64 -9.84
N PRO A 61 9.08 0.74 -10.98
CA PRO A 61 10.21 -0.14 -11.29
C PRO A 61 11.33 -0.15 -10.23
N TRP A 62 11.51 0.97 -9.52
CA TRP A 62 12.49 1.15 -8.44
C TRP A 62 11.90 0.99 -7.03
N GLN A 63 10.69 0.45 -6.89
CA GLN A 63 10.12 0.14 -5.58
C GLN A 63 10.99 -0.90 -4.87
N PRO A 64 11.46 -0.65 -3.63
CA PRO A 64 12.25 -1.62 -2.89
C PRO A 64 11.48 -2.94 -2.69
N LYS A 65 12.22 -4.07 -2.77
CA LYS A 65 11.65 -5.42 -2.79
C LYS A 65 10.84 -5.79 -1.56
N ASN A 66 11.13 -5.18 -0.42
CA ASN A 66 10.54 -5.49 0.88
C ASN A 66 9.40 -4.55 1.27
N ILE A 67 8.82 -3.79 0.33
CA ILE A 67 7.82 -2.76 0.63
C ILE A 67 6.49 -3.07 -0.06
N LEU A 68 5.43 -2.92 0.73
CA LEU A 68 4.02 -2.85 0.33
C LEU A 68 3.67 -1.37 0.07
N ARG A 69 2.90 -1.04 -0.97
CA ARG A 69 2.47 0.35 -1.24
C ARG A 69 1.01 0.43 -1.65
N ALA A 70 0.28 1.44 -1.17
CA ALA A 70 -1.11 1.69 -1.56
C ALA A 70 -1.38 3.10 -2.15
N PRO A 71 -0.93 3.38 -3.39
CA PRO A 71 -1.00 4.73 -3.98
C PRO A 71 -2.40 5.14 -4.48
N ASN A 72 -3.26 4.18 -4.82
CA ASN A 72 -4.53 4.43 -5.53
C ASN A 72 -5.68 3.50 -5.08
N GLY A 73 -5.71 3.19 -3.78
CA GLY A 73 -6.70 2.28 -3.19
C GLY A 73 -6.43 0.79 -3.42
N ARG A 74 -5.36 0.46 -4.16
CA ARG A 74 -4.88 -0.90 -4.39
C ARG A 74 -3.49 -1.06 -3.78
N LEU A 75 -3.20 -2.25 -3.27
CA LEU A 75 -1.89 -2.58 -2.72
C LEU A 75 -1.02 -3.19 -3.82
N PHE A 76 0.23 -2.72 -3.90
CA PHE A 76 1.26 -3.19 -4.83
C PHE A 76 2.44 -3.69 -4.03
N VAL A 77 2.85 -4.92 -4.30
CA VAL A 77 3.87 -5.62 -3.53
C VAL A 77 4.73 -6.45 -4.46
N ASN A 78 6.02 -6.55 -4.16
CA ASN A 78 6.89 -7.43 -4.92
C ASN A 78 6.51 -8.90 -4.67
N LYS A 79 6.58 -9.71 -5.72
CA LYS A 79 6.21 -11.13 -5.68
C LYS A 79 6.90 -11.90 -4.56
N GLU A 80 8.13 -11.55 -4.21
CA GLU A 80 8.91 -12.20 -3.14
C GLU A 80 8.28 -12.08 -1.74
N ILE A 81 7.45 -11.05 -1.50
CA ILE A 81 6.76 -10.82 -0.22
C ILE A 81 5.23 -10.77 -0.36
N PHE A 82 4.70 -11.27 -1.48
CA PHE A 82 3.26 -11.44 -1.68
C PHE A 82 2.77 -12.60 -0.78
N CYS A 83 2.00 -12.27 0.26
CA CYS A 83 1.47 -13.22 1.23
C CYS A 83 0.07 -13.68 0.75
N LYS A 84 -0.27 -14.97 0.91
CA LYS A 84 -1.64 -15.45 0.63
C LYS A 84 -2.66 -14.87 1.60
N ASP A 85 -2.23 -14.61 2.83
CA ASP A 85 -3.04 -13.99 3.88
C ASP A 85 -2.13 -13.21 4.85
N TYR A 86 -2.13 -11.88 4.76
CA TYR A 86 -1.30 -11.02 5.60
C TYR A 86 -1.67 -11.12 7.09
N SER A 87 -2.88 -11.57 7.44
CA SER A 87 -3.26 -11.79 8.84
C SER A 87 -2.55 -13.00 9.47
N GLN A 88 -1.97 -13.87 8.66
CA GLN A 88 -1.19 -15.04 9.10
C GLN A 88 0.33 -14.79 9.01
N CYS A 89 0.72 -13.67 8.39
CA CYS A 89 2.10 -13.21 8.35
C CYS A 89 2.53 -12.68 9.75
N SER A 90 3.81 -12.37 9.96
CA SER A 90 4.32 -11.91 11.27
C SER A 90 3.60 -10.65 11.77
N ILE A 91 3.57 -10.43 13.10
CA ILE A 91 2.90 -9.26 13.69
C ILE A 91 3.44 -7.92 13.13
N ALA A 92 4.74 -7.86 12.83
CA ALA A 92 5.36 -6.72 12.17
C ALA A 92 4.79 -6.48 10.76
N MET A 93 4.61 -7.54 9.98
CA MET A 93 4.03 -7.46 8.63
C MET A 93 2.53 -7.13 8.69
N GLN A 94 1.79 -7.64 9.66
CA GLN A 94 0.40 -7.23 9.91
C GLN A 94 0.33 -5.73 10.18
N GLY A 95 1.25 -5.17 10.96
CA GLY A 95 1.34 -3.73 11.19
C GLY A 95 1.64 -2.92 9.92
N VAL A 96 2.53 -3.41 9.04
CA VAL A 96 2.79 -2.78 7.72
C VAL A 96 1.54 -2.83 6.84
N PHE A 97 0.82 -3.96 6.85
CA PHE A 97 -0.42 -4.10 6.11
C PHE A 97 -1.49 -3.11 6.58
N ILE A 98 -1.66 -2.92 7.89
CA ILE A 98 -2.55 -1.91 8.46
C ILE A 98 -2.13 -0.48 8.09
N HIS A 99 -0.82 -0.18 8.11
CA HIS A 99 -0.30 1.11 7.65
C HIS A 99 -0.75 1.40 6.21
N GLU A 100 -0.55 0.45 5.29
CA GLU A 100 -0.93 0.63 3.89
C GLU A 100 -2.45 0.71 3.68
N LEU A 101 -3.26 -0.01 4.47
CA LEU A 101 -4.71 0.16 4.43
C LEU A 101 -5.17 1.56 4.85
N THR A 102 -4.35 2.29 5.61
CA THR A 102 -4.62 3.71 5.89
C THR A 102 -4.55 4.56 4.62
N HIS A 103 -3.61 4.26 3.73
CA HIS A 103 -3.54 4.94 2.43
C HIS A 103 -4.71 4.56 1.51
N VAL A 104 -5.22 3.33 1.62
CA VAL A 104 -6.48 2.93 0.98
C VAL A 104 -7.65 3.77 1.49
N LEU A 105 -7.80 3.92 2.82
CA LEU A 105 -8.83 4.77 3.42
C LEU A 105 -8.70 6.23 2.94
N GLN A 106 -7.49 6.78 2.94
CA GLN A 106 -7.21 8.12 2.44
C GLN A 106 -7.64 8.29 0.99
N TYR A 107 -7.31 7.32 0.13
CA TYR A 107 -7.74 7.31 -1.27
C TYR A 107 -9.26 7.25 -1.41
N GLN A 108 -9.95 6.39 -0.65
CA GLN A 108 -11.42 6.31 -0.65
C GLN A 108 -12.06 7.63 -0.15
N LYS A 109 -11.40 8.36 0.75
CA LYS A 109 -11.76 9.74 1.16
C LYS A 109 -11.25 10.82 0.19
N HIS A 110 -10.90 10.48 -1.05
CA HIS A 110 -10.43 11.39 -2.11
C HIS A 110 -9.12 12.15 -1.81
N THR A 111 -8.29 11.64 -0.92
CA THR A 111 -6.95 12.19 -0.70
C THR A 111 -5.99 11.71 -1.78
N ASN A 112 -5.26 12.62 -2.42
CA ASN A 112 -4.22 12.28 -3.38
C ASN A 112 -2.95 11.78 -2.66
N VAL A 113 -2.93 10.49 -2.34
CA VAL A 113 -1.84 9.81 -1.61
C VAL A 113 -0.50 9.98 -2.33
N VAL A 114 -0.48 9.85 -3.66
CA VAL A 114 0.75 9.96 -4.46
C VAL A 114 1.38 11.35 -4.33
N VAL A 115 0.60 12.41 -4.54
CA VAL A 115 1.11 13.79 -4.46
C VAL A 115 1.54 14.14 -3.05
N ARG A 116 0.72 13.81 -2.04
CA ARG A 116 1.06 14.10 -0.64
C ARG A 116 2.29 13.32 -0.17
N GLY A 117 2.41 12.05 -0.56
CA GLY A 117 3.57 11.22 -0.25
C GLY A 117 4.83 11.77 -0.92
N PHE A 118 4.73 12.17 -2.20
CA PHE A 118 5.83 12.82 -2.90
C PHE A 118 6.30 14.09 -2.18
N VAL A 119 5.39 14.99 -1.79
CA VAL A 119 5.74 16.22 -1.05
C VAL A 119 6.45 15.91 0.28
N LEU A 120 5.97 14.92 1.04
CA LEU A 120 6.58 14.53 2.31
C LEU A 120 7.98 13.93 2.11
N GLN A 121 8.16 13.08 1.10
CA GLN A 121 9.46 12.51 0.77
C GLN A 121 10.42 13.59 0.27
N SER A 122 9.98 14.52 -0.57
CA SER A 122 10.80 15.67 -0.98
C SER A 122 11.23 16.50 0.23
N ALA A 123 10.32 16.82 1.16
CA ALA A 123 10.67 17.53 2.39
C ALA A 123 11.68 16.76 3.26
N TYR A 124 11.54 15.44 3.36
CA TYR A 124 12.50 14.57 4.06
C TYR A 124 13.91 14.70 3.48
N TYR A 125 14.06 14.54 2.16
CA TYR A 125 15.37 14.61 1.50
C TYR A 125 15.95 16.02 1.44
N LEU A 126 15.13 17.04 1.13
CA LEU A 126 15.57 18.44 1.05
C LEU A 126 15.97 19.02 2.40
N SER A 127 15.39 18.52 3.49
CA SER A 127 15.82 18.88 4.85
C SER A 127 17.09 18.15 5.31
N PHE A 128 17.77 17.42 4.42
CA PHE A 128 18.89 16.53 4.77
C PHE A 128 18.50 15.54 5.88
N LYS A 129 17.27 15.00 5.80
CA LYS A 129 16.70 14.04 6.77
C LYS A 129 16.48 14.59 8.19
N LYS A 130 16.54 15.92 8.39
CA LYS A 130 16.21 16.55 9.68
C LYS A 130 14.72 16.49 9.99
N TYR A 131 13.88 16.70 8.97
CA TYR A 131 12.45 16.44 9.05
C TYR A 131 12.21 14.94 8.92
N ASN A 132 11.35 14.35 9.74
CA ASN A 132 10.94 12.95 9.63
C ASN A 132 9.41 12.88 9.50
N PRO A 133 8.85 12.53 8.32
CA PRO A 133 7.41 12.53 8.09
C PRO A 133 6.67 11.47 8.92
N TYR A 134 7.37 10.42 9.38
CA TYR A 134 6.81 9.32 10.18
C TYR A 134 6.73 9.66 11.67
N LYS A 135 7.61 10.55 12.16
CA LYS A 135 7.63 10.89 13.58
C LYS A 135 6.40 11.73 13.93
N TYR A 136 5.57 11.23 14.85
CA TYR A 136 4.42 11.96 15.39
C TYR A 136 4.46 12.03 16.92
N LYS A 137 3.63 12.92 17.47
CA LYS A 137 3.26 12.95 18.88
C LYS A 137 1.73 12.98 18.96
N LEU A 138 1.16 12.22 19.88
CA LEU A 138 -0.26 12.34 20.19
C LEU A 138 -0.49 13.68 20.90
N ILE A 139 -1.36 14.50 20.32
CA ILE A 139 -1.73 15.80 20.87
C ILE A 139 -3.19 15.72 21.27
N LYS A 140 -3.50 16.03 22.53
CA LYS A 140 -4.87 16.00 23.06
C LYS A 140 -5.76 16.93 22.22
N GLY A 141 -6.88 16.40 21.73
CA GLY A 141 -7.84 17.15 20.90
C GLY A 141 -7.47 17.28 19.43
N LYS A 142 -6.26 16.87 19.01
CA LYS A 142 -5.90 16.81 17.60
C LYS A 142 -6.56 15.60 16.94
N GLN A 143 -7.35 15.85 15.90
CA GLN A 143 -8.05 14.83 15.13
C GLN A 143 -7.10 14.05 14.22
N PHE A 144 -7.49 12.84 13.82
CA PHE A 144 -6.69 11.95 12.98
C PHE A 144 -6.31 12.60 11.63
N GLU A 145 -7.25 13.26 10.97
CA GLU A 145 -7.09 13.90 9.66
C GLU A 145 -6.14 15.10 9.71
N GLN A 146 -5.85 15.65 10.90
CA GLN A 146 -4.89 16.74 11.09
C GLN A 146 -3.43 16.26 11.15
N TYR A 147 -3.20 14.95 11.16
CA TYR A 147 -1.87 14.37 10.97
C TYR A 147 -1.55 14.25 9.47
N ASN A 148 -0.27 14.26 9.11
CA ASN A 148 0.09 14.01 7.70
C ASN A 148 -0.20 12.55 7.32
N ILE A 149 -0.20 12.24 6.02
CA ILE A 149 -0.65 10.93 5.54
C ILE A 149 0.19 9.74 6.05
N GLU A 150 1.49 9.94 6.29
CA GLU A 150 2.39 8.90 6.81
C GLU A 150 2.22 8.73 8.31
N GLN A 151 2.05 9.85 9.05
CA GLN A 151 1.73 9.81 10.48
C GLN A 151 0.38 9.13 10.73
N GLN A 152 -0.60 9.36 9.87
CA GLN A 152 -1.88 8.66 9.93
C GLN A 152 -1.68 7.14 9.80
N GLY A 153 -0.83 6.69 8.88
CA GLY A 153 -0.47 5.27 8.74
C GLY A 153 0.18 4.70 9.99
N ASP A 154 1.16 5.42 10.56
CA ASP A 154 1.84 5.00 11.79
C ASP A 154 0.89 4.98 12.99
N ILE A 155 -0.04 5.94 13.08
CA ILE A 155 -1.11 5.97 14.11
C ILE A 155 -2.00 4.73 13.97
N ALA A 156 -2.45 4.38 12.77
CA ALA A 156 -3.27 3.19 12.55
C ALA A 156 -2.53 1.91 12.95
N ARG A 157 -1.24 1.81 12.61
CA ARG A 157 -0.38 0.69 13.03
C ARG A 157 -0.23 0.63 14.54
N ASP A 158 -0.03 1.75 15.22
CA ASP A 158 0.12 1.77 16.67
C ASP A 158 -1.20 1.52 17.41
N ILE A 159 -2.36 1.87 16.82
CA ILE A 159 -3.69 1.44 17.30
C ILE A 159 -3.83 -0.08 17.19
N PHE A 160 -3.42 -0.67 16.06
CA PHE A 160 -3.44 -2.13 15.87
C PHE A 160 -2.57 -2.86 16.90
N PHE A 161 -1.42 -2.30 17.25
CA PHE A 161 -0.57 -2.82 18.32
C PHE A 161 -1.02 -2.45 19.73
N GLU A 162 -2.21 -1.85 19.89
CA GLU A 162 -2.79 -1.44 21.17
C GLU A 162 -1.92 -0.48 21.99
N LYS A 163 -1.00 0.23 21.33
CA LYS A 163 -0.10 1.19 22.02
C LYS A 163 -0.83 2.49 22.37
N ILE A 164 -1.87 2.81 21.61
CA ILE A 164 -2.62 4.06 21.71
C ILE A 164 -4.13 3.83 21.53
N PRO A 165 -4.99 4.69 22.07
CA PRO A 165 -6.43 4.60 21.84
C PRO A 165 -6.79 4.79 20.36
N ASN A 166 -7.85 4.13 19.90
CA ASN A 166 -8.35 4.31 18.55
C ASN A 166 -9.00 5.70 18.37
N ILE A 167 -8.26 6.62 17.75
CA ILE A 167 -8.69 7.98 17.42
C ILE A 167 -9.25 8.13 16.00
N ILE A 168 -9.16 7.09 15.16
CA ILE A 168 -9.61 7.10 13.75
C ILE A 168 -11.14 7.07 13.68
N ILE A 169 -11.77 6.35 14.60
CA ILE A 169 -13.23 6.18 14.68
C ILE A 169 -13.94 7.36 15.36
N ARG A 170 -13.19 8.32 15.88
CA ARG A 170 -13.70 9.48 16.64
C ARG A 170 -13.70 10.76 15.83
N SER A 171 -13.21 10.71 14.59
CA SER A 171 -13.02 11.86 13.72
C SER A 171 -14.05 11.95 12.60
#